data_AF-A0AAW8KS42-F1
#
_entry.id   AF-A0AAW8KS42-F1
#
_cell.length_a   1.000
_cell.length_b   1.000
_cell.length_c   1.000
_cell.angle_alpha   90.00
_cell.angle_beta   90.00
_cell.angle_gamma   90.00
#
_symmetry.space_group_name_H-M   'P 1'
#
loop_
_entity.id
_entity.type
_entity.pdbx_description
1 polymer ?
#
loop_
_entity_poly.entity_id
_entity_poly.type
_entity_poly.pdbx_seq_one_letter_code
_entity_poly.pdbx_strand_id
1 'polypeptide(L)'
;MNIWWNIDIKDGVVSHDSISWIDDNFEINEDTVFDLSEDLLQISFNNNKILDVGWYPDLEVDGFFKIVLIKDMNWDSPIIEKECGNIKSLKENISNIISNNI
;
A
#
# COMPACT_ATOMS: atom_id res chain seq x y z
N MET A 1 -2.72 18.82 6.80
CA MET A 1 -2.90 17.37 7.05
C MET A 1 -3.55 16.83 5.80
N ASN A 2 -2.83 16.00 5.06
CA ASN A 2 -3.38 15.35 3.86
C ASN A 2 -3.87 13.99 4.33
N ILE A 3 -5.19 13.81 4.38
CA ILE A 3 -5.81 12.56 4.81
C ILE A 3 -6.22 11.75 3.59
N TRP A 4 -5.71 10.53 3.50
CA TRP A 4 -6.11 9.53 2.52
C TRP A 4 -6.40 8.21 3.26
N TRP A 5 -7.55 7.61 2.99
CA TRP A 5 -8.00 6.36 3.65
C TRP A 5 -7.93 6.38 5.19
N ASN A 6 -8.25 7.53 5.80
CA ASN A 6 -8.12 7.83 7.24
C ASN A 6 -6.67 7.79 7.79
N ILE A 7 -5.68 7.90 6.92
CA ILE A 7 -4.25 7.95 7.24
C ILE A 7 -3.72 9.35 6.91
N ASP A 8 -2.93 9.95 7.81
CA ASP A 8 -2.19 11.17 7.51
C ASP A 8 -0.97 10.84 6.64
N ILE A 9 -1.07 11.19 5.35
CA ILE A 9 -0.01 10.97 4.37
C ILE A 9 0.99 12.13 4.33
N LYS A 10 0.92 13.07 5.29
CA LYS A 10 1.85 14.21 5.42
C LYS A 10 1.88 15.07 4.15
N ASP A 11 3.01 15.10 3.45
CA ASP A 11 3.22 15.79 2.18
C ASP A 11 3.04 14.88 0.96
N GLY A 12 2.61 13.64 1.19
CA GLY A 12 2.35 12.65 0.17
C GLY A 12 1.26 13.08 -0.81
N VAL A 13 1.46 12.70 -2.07
CA VAL A 13 0.51 12.86 -3.17
C VAL A 13 0.22 11.48 -3.72
N VAL A 14 -1.05 11.07 -3.68
CA VAL A 14 -1.50 9.80 -4.24
C VAL A 14 -1.48 9.90 -5.77
N SER A 15 -0.61 9.14 -6.42
CA SER A 15 -0.49 9.06 -7.89
C SER A 15 -1.31 7.92 -8.49
N HIS A 16 -1.62 6.89 -7.70
CA HIS A 16 -2.49 5.77 -8.08
C HIS A 16 -3.24 5.25 -6.85
N ASP A 17 -4.51 4.87 -7.01
CA ASP A 17 -5.36 4.33 -5.95
C ASP A 17 -6.52 3.51 -6.55
N SER A 18 -6.52 2.22 -6.29
CA SER A 18 -7.62 1.29 -6.61
C SER A 18 -8.14 0.56 -5.37
N ILE A 19 -7.70 0.95 -4.16
CA ILE A 19 -7.95 0.19 -2.93
C ILE A 19 -8.68 0.97 -1.84
N SER A 20 -8.66 2.30 -1.85
CA SER A 20 -9.18 3.11 -0.74
C SER A 20 -10.71 3.04 -0.52
N TRP A 21 -11.44 2.46 -1.47
CA TRP A 21 -12.87 2.19 -1.33
C TRP A 21 -13.17 0.97 -0.45
N ILE A 22 -12.17 0.12 -0.19
CA ILE A 22 -12.28 -1.10 0.60
C ILE A 22 -12.24 -0.78 2.11
N ASP A 23 -13.14 -1.40 2.89
CA ASP A 23 -13.18 -1.26 4.35
C ASP A 23 -12.43 -2.36 5.11
N ASP A 24 -12.29 -2.21 6.43
CA ASP A 24 -11.48 -3.09 7.28
C ASP A 24 -12.02 -4.53 7.39
N ASN A 25 -13.28 -4.77 7.02
CA ASN A 25 -13.93 -6.08 7.06
C ASN A 25 -13.91 -6.79 5.70
N PHE A 26 -13.21 -6.26 4.70
CA PHE A 26 -13.07 -6.91 3.41
C PHE A 26 -12.45 -8.31 3.58
N GLU A 27 -13.19 -9.31 3.12
CA GLU A 27 -12.76 -10.69 3.10
C GLU A 27 -12.20 -11.03 1.73
N ILE A 28 -10.99 -11.58 1.71
CA ILE A 28 -10.32 -12.03 0.50
C ILE A 28 -10.76 -13.48 0.26
N ASN A 29 -11.46 -13.70 -0.85
CA ASN A 29 -11.97 -14.99 -1.28
C ASN A 29 -12.10 -15.02 -2.80
N GLU A 30 -12.55 -16.14 -3.35
CA GLU A 30 -12.68 -16.37 -4.80
C GLU A 30 -13.53 -15.31 -5.53
N ASP A 31 -14.50 -14.68 -4.84
CA ASP A 31 -15.38 -13.67 -5.46
C ASP A 31 -14.78 -12.26 -5.42
N THR A 32 -13.85 -11.99 -4.49
CA THR A 32 -13.31 -10.64 -4.21
C THR A 32 -11.86 -10.47 -4.62
N VAL A 33 -11.11 -11.55 -4.85
CA VAL A 33 -9.68 -11.48 -5.20
C VAL A 33 -9.43 -10.73 -6.51
N PHE A 34 -10.41 -10.69 -7.42
CA PHE A 34 -10.32 -9.94 -8.69
C PHE A 34 -10.31 -8.41 -8.51
N ASP A 35 -10.66 -7.90 -7.33
CA ASP A 35 -10.52 -6.48 -6.99
C ASP A 35 -9.08 -6.13 -6.59
N LEU A 36 -8.21 -7.14 -6.40
CA LEU A 36 -6.82 -6.99 -6.01
C LEU A 36 -5.89 -7.25 -7.20
N SER A 37 -4.85 -6.41 -7.34
CA SER A 37 -3.84 -6.55 -8.40
C SER A 37 -2.44 -6.21 -7.88
N GLU A 38 -1.41 -6.42 -8.69
CA GLU A 38 -0.03 -6.03 -8.36
C GLU A 38 0.17 -4.49 -8.21
N ASP A 39 -0.78 -3.67 -8.68
CA ASP A 39 -0.76 -2.20 -8.66
C ASP A 39 -2.00 -1.63 -7.95
N LEU A 40 -1.94 -1.46 -6.63
CA LEU A 40 -3.09 -1.02 -5.81
C LEU A 40 -3.00 0.44 -5.34
N LEU A 41 -1.81 0.89 -5.00
CA LEU A 41 -1.59 2.22 -4.43
C LEU A 41 -0.20 2.70 -4.75
N GLN A 42 -0.10 3.97 -5.12
CA GLN A 42 1.18 4.67 -5.16
C GLN A 42 1.07 6.06 -4.56
N ILE A 43 1.98 6.38 -3.65
CA ILE A 43 2.09 7.68 -3.00
C ILE A 43 3.52 8.21 -3.19
N SER A 44 3.63 9.41 -3.76
CA SER A 44 4.90 10.12 -3.94
C SER A 44 5.11 11.18 -2.86
N PHE A 45 6.33 11.29 -2.33
CA PHE A 45 6.72 12.26 -1.29
C PHE A 45 7.85 13.19 -1.79
N ASN A 46 8.01 14.38 -1.17
CA ASN A 46 8.95 15.41 -1.66
C ASN A 46 10.44 15.04 -1.53
N ASN A 47 10.78 13.98 -0.79
CA ASN A 47 12.15 13.51 -0.56
C ASN A 47 12.58 12.37 -1.52
N ASN A 48 11.99 12.34 -2.71
CA ASN A 48 12.14 11.29 -3.73
C ASN A 48 11.79 9.89 -3.24
N LYS A 49 10.91 9.78 -2.23
CA LYS A 49 10.39 8.49 -1.78
C LYS A 49 9.06 8.19 -2.44
N ILE A 50 8.84 6.91 -2.70
CA ILE A 50 7.58 6.38 -3.20
C ILE A 50 7.19 5.22 -2.29
N LEU A 51 5.97 5.28 -1.77
CA LEU A 51 5.32 4.13 -1.15
C LEU A 51 4.42 3.49 -2.20
N ASP A 52 4.59 2.20 -2.41
CA ASP A 52 3.88 1.43 -3.42
C ASP A 52 3.31 0.16 -2.78
N VAL A 53 2.10 -0.24 -3.21
CA VAL A 53 1.39 -1.41 -2.68
C VAL A 53 0.79 -2.20 -3.82
N GLY A 54 0.92 -3.52 -3.74
CA GLY A 54 0.24 -4.47 -4.60
C GLY A 54 -0.16 -5.75 -3.86
N TRP A 55 -0.93 -6.59 -4.53
CA TRP A 55 -1.30 -7.94 -4.09
C TRP A 55 -0.51 -8.98 -4.88
N TYR A 56 0.11 -9.93 -4.17
CA TYR A 56 0.97 -10.93 -4.77
C TYR A 56 0.75 -12.33 -4.16
N PRO A 57 0.77 -13.40 -4.97
CA PRO A 57 0.71 -13.38 -6.43
C PRO A 57 -0.63 -12.81 -6.94
N ASP A 58 -0.62 -12.27 -8.16
CA ASP A 58 -1.82 -11.69 -8.77
C ASP A 58 -2.97 -12.69 -8.81
N LEU A 59 -4.18 -12.24 -8.46
CA LEU A 59 -5.42 -13.02 -8.46
C LEU A 59 -5.46 -14.27 -7.55
N GLU A 60 -4.48 -14.48 -6.66
CA GLU A 60 -4.46 -15.62 -5.74
C GLU A 60 -5.11 -15.28 -4.40
N VAL A 61 -6.07 -16.09 -3.95
CA VAL A 61 -6.81 -15.88 -2.68
C VAL A 61 -5.88 -15.96 -1.46
N ASP A 62 -4.85 -16.79 -1.53
CA ASP A 62 -3.83 -16.96 -0.49
C ASP A 62 -2.62 -16.02 -0.66
N GLY A 63 -2.74 -15.01 -1.52
CA GLY A 63 -1.77 -13.94 -1.69
C GLY A 63 -1.63 -13.03 -0.46
N PHE A 64 -0.88 -11.95 -0.63
CA PHE A 64 -0.64 -10.95 0.41
C PHE A 64 -0.44 -9.56 -0.20
N PHE A 65 -0.75 -8.54 0.59
CA PHE A 65 -0.35 -7.18 0.27
C PHE A 65 1.15 -7.04 0.48
N LYS A 66 1.87 -6.64 -0.55
CA LYS A 66 3.26 -6.22 -0.49
C LYS A 66 3.31 -4.70 -0.45
N ILE A 67 3.99 -4.14 0.54
CA ILE A 67 4.19 -2.70 0.73
C ILE A 67 5.68 -2.42 0.61
N VAL A 68 6.07 -1.57 -0.34
CA VAL A 68 7.46 -1.13 -0.49
C VAL A 68 7.58 0.37 -0.31
N LEU A 69 8.63 0.80 0.39
CA LEU A 69 9.07 2.20 0.40
C LEU A 69 10.42 2.26 -0.31
N ILE A 70 10.45 2.88 -1.48
CA ILE A 70 11.66 3.06 -2.27
C ILE A 70 12.12 4.51 -2.21
N LYS A 71 13.36 4.76 -2.66
CA LYS A 71 13.89 6.11 -2.82
C LYS A 71 14.68 6.22 -4.11
N ASP A 72 14.61 7.39 -4.73
CA ASP A 72 15.38 7.73 -5.94
C ASP A 72 15.13 6.71 -7.08
N MET A 73 13.87 6.21 -7.17
CA MET A 73 13.43 5.20 -8.15
C MET A 73 14.19 3.85 -8.08
N ASN A 74 14.87 3.56 -6.97
CA ASN A 74 15.64 2.33 -6.81
C ASN A 74 14.76 1.16 -6.33
N TRP A 75 14.02 0.55 -7.26
CA TRP A 75 13.14 -0.60 -7.00
C TRP A 75 13.89 -1.86 -6.56
N ASP A 76 15.15 -2.02 -6.97
CA ASP A 76 15.97 -3.21 -6.65
C ASP A 76 16.43 -3.24 -5.20
N SER A 77 16.34 -2.12 -4.48
CA SER A 77 16.79 -1.98 -3.09
C SER A 77 15.83 -1.10 -2.29
N PRO A 78 14.62 -1.61 -1.98
CA PRO A 78 13.67 -0.88 -1.16
C PRO A 78 14.24 -0.54 0.22
N ILE A 79 13.89 0.63 0.74
CA ILE A 79 14.23 1.02 2.12
C ILE A 79 13.46 0.14 3.11
N ILE A 80 12.20 -0.13 2.79
CA ILE A 80 11.29 -0.95 3.58
C ILE A 80 10.52 -1.87 2.65
N GLU A 81 10.35 -3.10 3.08
CA GLU A 81 9.46 -4.10 2.49
C GLU A 81 8.66 -4.77 3.62
N LYS A 82 7.34 -4.84 3.44
CA LYS A 82 6.40 -5.44 4.39
C LYS A 82 5.34 -6.24 3.66
N GLU A 83 4.84 -7.26 4.34
CA GLU A 83 3.77 -8.12 3.85
C GLU A 83 2.65 -8.21 4.89
N CYS A 84 1.39 -8.25 4.46
CA CYS A 84 0.25 -8.51 5.33
C CYS A 84 -0.95 -9.06 4.56
N GLY A 85 -1.81 -9.84 5.22
CA GLY A 85 -2.92 -10.55 4.56
C GLY A 85 -4.31 -9.91 4.70
N ASN A 86 -4.46 -8.70 5.25
CA ASN A 86 -5.76 -8.06 5.38
C ASN A 86 -5.67 -6.52 5.39
N ILE A 87 -6.79 -5.87 5.08
CA ILE A 87 -6.90 -4.40 4.95
C ILE A 87 -6.55 -3.64 6.23
N LYS A 88 -6.95 -4.16 7.39
CA LYS A 88 -6.62 -3.52 8.67
C LYS A 88 -5.11 -3.47 8.89
N SER A 89 -4.44 -4.60 8.74
CA SER A 89 -2.98 -4.68 8.85
C SER A 89 -2.28 -3.87 7.77
N LEU A 90 -2.85 -3.75 6.56
CA LEU A 90 -2.33 -2.89 5.50
C LEU A 90 -2.34 -1.42 5.93
N LYS A 91 -3.48 -0.90 6.39
CA LYS A 91 -3.60 0.49 6.89
C LYS A 91 -2.65 0.78 8.03
N GLU A 92 -2.52 -0.15 8.98
CA GLU A 92 -1.59 -0.04 10.11
C GLU A 92 -0.13 0.04 9.62
N ASN A 93 0.27 -0.81 8.68
CA ASN A 93 1.61 -0.78 8.10
C ASN A 93 1.89 0.51 7.33
N ILE A 94 0.96 0.96 6.48
CA ILE A 94 1.10 2.23 5.73
C ILE A 94 1.27 3.40 6.71
N SER A 95 0.38 3.50 7.71
CA SER A 95 0.43 4.56 8.72
C SER A 95 1.75 4.56 9.50
N ASN A 96 2.23 3.38 9.90
CA ASN A 96 3.50 3.22 10.62
C ASN A 96 4.71 3.58 9.74
N ILE A 97 4.72 3.18 8.47
CA ILE A 97 5.79 3.52 7.54
C ILE A 97 5.86 5.02 7.34
N ILE A 98 4.72 5.68 7.08
CA ILE A 98 4.68 7.12 6.86
C ILE A 98 5.08 7.88 8.13
N SER A 99 4.55 7.48 9.29
CA SER A 99 4.86 8.11 10.58
C SER A 99 6.35 8.11 10.90
N ASN A 100 7.05 7.01 10.61
CA ASN A 100 8.45 6.81 11.00
C ASN A 100 9.48 7.21 9.93
N ASN A 101 9.09 7.36 8.66
CA ASN A 101 10.04 7.48 7.55
C ASN A 101 9.83 8.69 6.63
N ILE A 102 8.67 9.34 6.69
CA ILE A 102 8.38 10.55 5.90
C ILE A 102 8.50 11.77 6.79
#